data_AF-A0A8C5UTU9-F1
#
_entry.id   AF-A0A8C5UTU9-F1
#
_cell.length_a   1.000
_cell.length_b   1.000
_cell.length_c   1.000
_cell.angle_alpha   90.00
_cell.angle_beta   90.00
_cell.angle_gamma   90.00
#
_symmetry.space_group_name_H-M   'P 1'
#
loop_
_entity.id
_entity.type
_entity.pdbx_description
1 polymer ?
#
loop_
_entity_poly.entity_id
_entity_poly.type
_entity_poly.pdbx_seq_one_letter_code
_entity_poly.pdbx_strand_id
1 'polypeptide(L)'
;MNLNPLIYCTCSDPWNLGPRKLIKTPRPPNKAPIGRSKLTPLLPVSKQHNYLQLTKPVVAPKVKFHLGRQEESNKSSYEVINVSPGYQLFRNREQISVTLGDEMFDRKKKMESEIMDKVKFSRTDIVSDLEEQISELTAIIEQMNRDHQSAQKLLSDEMNLRCTDMKQNFENQNRDLKEAHKTMVSELENNYRAALKEEKLAAQKKLEEMEKEYKYLKNMFHMYQDSIYDEMEEKWSKRKAEWEKDEKLEREKILLQQKNKMTKKFELETEEEKKKINESYNIVFENFIREKEELLKQHERDTLQIEELRKTKAIIEEELQVQALILESVNTSLYHVQSELQREKAVVANMEKMLQAKLAEAEEKYKYTIQILTMENNNLRQNIIAKNEEIYEGRSGRLASNITVYEDDSDILEDGNSKGQE
;
A
#
# COMPACT_ATOMS: atom_id res chain seq x y z
N MET A 1 -25.41 -3.95 54.44
CA MET A 1 -24.73 -2.85 53.69
C MET A 1 -25.71 -2.32 52.67
N ASN A 2 -25.64 -1.03 52.30
CA ASN A 2 -26.66 -0.38 51.48
C ASN A 2 -26.55 -0.70 49.99
N LEU A 3 -27.67 -0.50 49.28
CA LEU A 3 -27.80 -0.70 47.84
C LEU A 3 -27.15 0.45 47.05
N ASN A 4 -26.76 0.17 45.80
CA ASN A 4 -27.17 1.02 44.68
C ASN A 4 -27.21 0.21 43.35
N PRO A 5 -28.03 0.59 42.35
CA PRO A 5 -28.44 -0.32 41.28
C PRO A 5 -27.90 0.00 39.87
N LEU A 6 -28.32 -0.84 38.92
CA LEU A 6 -28.13 -0.76 37.47
C LEU A 6 -28.58 0.57 36.84
N ILE A 7 -27.83 1.04 35.84
CA ILE A 7 -28.40 1.56 34.59
C ILE A 7 -27.66 0.90 33.42
N TYR A 8 -28.41 0.48 32.40
CA TYR A 8 -27.93 -0.23 31.21
C TYR A 8 -28.17 0.66 29.97
N CYS A 9 -27.31 0.61 28.95
CA CYS A 9 -27.60 1.26 27.67
C CYS A 9 -27.00 0.49 26.48
N THR A 10 -27.83 0.19 25.49
CA THR A 10 -27.53 -0.65 24.33
C THR A 10 -27.38 0.20 23.06
N CYS A 11 -26.15 0.56 22.70
CA CYS A 11 -25.88 1.31 21.45
C CYS A 11 -24.45 1.13 20.90
N SER A 12 -23.89 -0.08 20.95
CA SER A 12 -22.62 -0.44 20.31
C SER A 12 -22.71 -1.77 19.56
N ASP A 13 -23.33 -1.73 18.38
CA ASP A 13 -23.19 -2.77 17.34
C ASP A 13 -22.39 -2.17 16.17
N PRO A 14 -21.20 -2.70 15.82
CA PRO A 14 -20.38 -2.13 14.74
C PRO A 14 -20.92 -2.30 13.31
N TRP A 15 -21.98 -3.09 13.09
CA TRP A 15 -22.31 -3.62 11.75
C TRP A 15 -23.65 -3.14 11.18
N ASN A 16 -23.74 -1.87 10.76
CA ASN A 16 -24.78 -1.42 9.83
C ASN A 16 -24.25 -0.41 8.80
N LEU A 17 -24.32 -0.76 7.52
CA LEU A 17 -23.86 0.07 6.39
C LEU A 17 -25.04 0.77 5.69
N GLY A 18 -24.93 2.09 5.49
CA GLY A 18 -25.90 2.91 4.74
C GLY A 18 -25.18 3.97 3.88
N PRO A 19 -25.64 4.27 2.64
CA PRO A 19 -24.78 4.91 1.64
C PRO A 19 -24.80 6.44 1.58
N ARG A 20 -23.61 7.01 1.34
CA ARG A 20 -23.31 8.27 0.60
C ARG A 20 -24.07 9.55 0.96
N LYS A 21 -23.32 10.58 1.40
CA LYS A 21 -23.31 11.91 0.71
C LYS A 21 -21.88 12.47 0.64
N LEU A 22 -21.59 13.17 -0.46
CA LEU A 22 -20.38 13.98 -0.68
C LEU A 22 -20.54 15.35 0.00
N ILE A 23 -19.44 16.06 0.35
CA ILE A 23 -19.19 17.48 -0.01
C ILE A 23 -17.89 18.08 0.59
N LYS A 24 -17.07 18.68 -0.31
CA LYS A 24 -16.08 19.78 -0.17
C LYS A 24 -15.06 19.81 0.99
N THR A 25 -13.78 19.82 0.59
CA THR A 25 -12.66 20.42 1.32
C THR A 25 -12.64 21.96 1.22
N PRO A 26 -12.13 22.69 2.23
CA PRO A 26 -11.72 24.10 2.09
C PRO A 26 -10.24 24.22 1.68
N ARG A 27 -9.92 25.18 0.79
CA ARG A 27 -8.56 25.71 0.61
C ARG A 27 -8.32 26.90 1.55
N PRO A 28 -7.09 27.16 2.02
CA PRO A 28 -6.77 28.34 2.82
C PRO A 28 -6.63 29.60 1.95
N PRO A 29 -7.08 30.78 2.42
CA PRO A 29 -6.69 32.06 1.86
C PRO A 29 -5.28 32.45 2.36
N ASN A 30 -4.55 33.21 1.55
CA ASN A 30 -3.18 33.63 1.84
C ASN A 30 -3.00 35.11 1.48
N LYS A 31 -2.01 35.77 2.09
CA LYS A 31 -1.60 37.19 1.96
C LYS A 31 -2.42 38.24 2.77
N ALA A 32 -1.67 39.21 3.30
CA ALA A 32 -2.15 40.42 3.98
C ALA A 32 -2.12 41.64 3.04
N PRO A 33 -2.58 42.81 3.52
CA PRO A 33 -1.90 44.07 3.20
C PRO A 33 -1.47 44.87 4.43
N ILE A 34 -0.66 45.90 4.20
CA ILE A 34 0.01 46.74 5.20
C ILE A 34 -0.88 47.91 5.64
N GLY A 35 -0.86 48.26 6.94
CA GLY A 35 -1.45 49.51 7.46
C GLY A 35 -0.88 49.89 8.83
N ARG A 36 -0.38 51.12 9.00
CA ARG A 36 0.15 51.65 10.27
C ARG A 36 -0.85 52.63 10.91
N SER A 37 -1.25 52.42 12.16
CA SER A 37 -1.92 53.45 12.97
C SER A 37 -1.66 53.31 14.49
N LYS A 38 -0.77 54.19 14.95
CA LYS A 38 -0.56 54.77 16.29
C LYS A 38 -1.39 54.26 17.51
N LEU A 39 -0.66 53.94 18.59
CA LEU A 39 -1.05 54.11 20.00
C LEU A 39 -1.37 55.61 20.29
N THR A 40 -2.05 56.09 21.34
CA THR A 40 -2.52 55.61 22.68
C THR A 40 -3.64 56.63 23.12
N PRO A 41 -4.18 56.70 24.37
CA PRO A 41 -4.16 55.78 25.52
C PRO A 41 -5.57 55.41 26.07
N LEU A 42 -5.60 54.49 27.05
CA LEU A 42 -6.74 54.31 27.96
C LEU A 42 -6.56 55.19 29.22
N LEU A 43 -7.65 55.76 29.74
CA LEU A 43 -7.69 56.38 31.07
C LEU A 43 -8.20 55.39 32.13
N PRO A 44 -7.75 55.50 33.40
CA PRO A 44 -8.05 54.51 34.44
C PRO A 44 -9.44 54.70 35.06
N VAL A 45 -10.13 53.59 35.34
CA VAL A 45 -11.40 53.57 36.09
C VAL A 45 -11.14 53.43 37.61
N SER A 46 -12.07 54.01 38.37
CA SER A 46 -12.20 54.10 39.82
C SER A 46 -11.53 53.02 40.69
N LYS A 47 -11.04 53.47 41.86
CA LYS A 47 -10.78 52.63 43.04
C LYS A 47 -12.07 52.07 43.64
N GLN A 48 -11.86 51.22 44.67
CA GLN A 48 -12.70 51.01 45.86
C GLN A 48 -13.59 49.75 45.85
N HIS A 49 -13.16 48.71 46.58
CA HIS A 49 -13.79 48.31 47.87
C HIS A 49 -12.87 47.36 48.67
N ASN A 50 -13.14 47.25 49.97
CA ASN A 50 -12.29 46.57 50.97
C ASN A 50 -12.44 45.04 50.95
N TYR A 51 -11.47 44.33 51.53
CA TYR A 51 -11.77 43.35 52.60
C TYR A 51 -10.65 43.33 53.66
N LEU A 52 -11.00 42.90 54.87
CA LEU A 52 -10.19 42.99 56.09
C LEU A 52 -9.42 41.70 56.38
N GLN A 53 -8.27 41.82 57.05
CA GLN A 53 -8.00 40.95 58.21
C GLN A 53 -7.06 41.62 59.24
N LEU A 54 -7.03 41.05 60.45
CA LEU A 54 -6.56 41.67 61.69
C LEU A 54 -5.63 40.70 62.42
N THR A 55 -4.57 41.20 63.07
CA THR A 55 -3.80 40.45 64.07
C THR A 55 -3.28 41.39 65.17
N LYS A 56 -3.04 40.87 66.39
CA LYS A 56 -3.01 41.67 67.63
C LYS A 56 -1.60 42.09 68.10
N PRO A 57 -1.45 43.23 68.81
CA PRO A 57 -0.21 43.66 69.44
C PRO A 57 -0.05 43.12 70.88
N VAL A 58 1.19 42.89 71.34
CA VAL A 58 1.50 42.42 72.72
C VAL A 58 2.87 42.94 73.21
N VAL A 59 2.86 43.53 74.42
CA VAL A 59 3.98 43.82 75.36
C VAL A 59 5.09 44.83 74.97
N ALA A 60 5.39 45.71 75.94
CA ALA A 60 6.57 46.56 76.05
C ALA A 60 7.15 46.43 77.48
N PRO A 61 8.35 46.97 77.78
CA PRO A 61 8.69 47.36 79.16
C PRO A 61 8.68 48.88 79.39
N LYS A 62 8.42 49.29 80.64
CA LYS A 62 8.42 50.68 81.11
C LYS A 62 9.65 50.95 82.00
N VAL A 63 10.23 52.15 81.90
CA VAL A 63 10.66 52.98 83.06
C VAL A 63 10.46 54.45 82.63
N LYS A 64 9.36 55.11 82.98
CA LYS A 64 9.14 55.90 84.21
C LYS A 64 10.18 56.99 84.49
N PHE A 65 9.74 58.25 84.42
CA PHE A 65 9.73 59.09 85.63
C PHE A 65 8.32 59.62 85.83
N HIS A 66 7.90 59.75 87.09
CA HIS A 66 6.68 60.43 87.50
C HIS A 66 7.07 61.52 88.50
N LEU A 67 6.37 62.66 88.47
CA LEU A 67 5.81 63.20 89.69
C LEU A 67 4.55 64.01 89.37
N GLY A 68 3.58 64.00 90.29
CA GLY A 68 2.34 64.76 90.18
C GLY A 68 1.56 64.70 91.48
N ARG A 69 1.14 65.88 91.95
CA ARG A 69 0.25 66.20 93.09
C ARG A 69 0.22 67.74 93.20
N GLN A 70 -0.80 68.40 93.73
CA GLN A 70 -2.20 68.02 93.95
C GLN A 70 -3.04 69.31 93.99
N GLU A 71 -4.35 69.21 94.22
CA GLU A 71 -5.16 70.33 94.71
C GLU A 71 -4.62 70.86 96.05
N GLU A 72 -4.76 72.16 96.32
CA GLU A 72 -5.34 72.59 97.61
C GLU A 72 -5.77 74.07 97.68
N SER A 73 -6.94 74.27 98.28
CA SER A 73 -7.44 75.50 98.94
C SER A 73 -7.79 76.75 98.11
N ASN A 74 -8.98 77.29 98.40
CA ASN A 74 -9.32 78.69 98.15
C ASN A 74 -8.68 79.56 99.24
N LYS A 75 -7.73 80.42 98.87
CA LYS A 75 -7.40 81.67 99.58
C LYS A 75 -6.63 82.59 98.64
N SER A 76 -7.16 83.77 98.35
CA SER A 76 -6.44 84.81 97.63
C SER A 76 -5.29 85.33 98.50
N SER A 77 -4.05 84.93 98.16
CA SER A 77 -2.85 85.45 98.81
C SER A 77 -2.69 86.94 98.51
N TYR A 78 -3.03 87.80 99.46
CA TYR A 78 -2.70 89.23 99.39
C TYR A 78 -1.19 89.37 99.57
N GLU A 79 -0.48 89.60 98.47
CA GLU A 79 0.97 89.82 98.50
C GLU A 79 1.22 91.29 98.86
N VAL A 80 1.54 91.52 100.14
CA VAL A 80 1.93 92.83 100.69
C VAL A 80 3.45 92.91 100.67
N ILE A 81 3.98 93.74 99.78
CA ILE A 81 5.41 93.91 99.56
C ILE A 81 5.85 95.23 100.20
N ASN A 82 6.69 95.16 101.24
CA ASN A 82 7.41 96.34 101.74
C ASN A 82 8.48 96.72 100.70
N VAL A 83 8.23 97.76 99.91
CA VAL A 83 9.17 98.22 98.88
C VAL A 83 10.25 99.12 99.49
N SER A 84 9.84 99.96 100.46
CA SER A 84 10.68 100.87 101.24
C SER A 84 10.04 101.13 102.60
N PRO A 85 10.77 101.61 103.62
CA PRO A 85 10.17 102.08 104.87
C PRO A 85 9.07 103.12 104.61
N GLY A 86 7.90 102.95 105.23
CA GLY A 86 6.73 103.82 105.03
C GLY A 86 5.96 103.62 103.71
N TYR A 87 6.27 102.59 102.89
CA TYR A 87 5.56 102.30 101.64
C TYR A 87 5.21 100.80 101.51
N GLN A 88 3.91 100.50 101.57
CA GLN A 88 3.38 99.15 101.34
C GLN A 88 2.76 99.04 99.94
N LEU A 89 3.24 98.07 99.16
CA LEU A 89 2.67 97.71 97.87
C LEU A 89 1.71 96.52 98.06
N PHE A 90 0.45 96.71 97.68
CA PHE A 90 -0.57 95.68 97.62
C PHE A 90 -0.73 95.22 96.17
N ARG A 91 -0.48 93.94 95.90
CA ARG A 91 -0.57 93.35 94.56
C ARG A 91 -1.65 92.26 94.49
N ASN A 92 -2.51 92.36 93.47
CA ASN A 92 -3.40 91.30 93.03
C ASN A 92 -3.26 91.13 91.50
N ARG A 93 -3.91 90.12 90.90
CA ARG A 93 -3.87 89.88 89.45
C ARG A 93 -4.43 91.01 88.58
N GLU A 94 -5.31 91.83 89.13
CA GLU A 94 -6.11 92.82 88.39
C GLU A 94 -5.80 94.27 88.78
N GLN A 95 -5.19 94.50 89.95
CA GLN A 95 -4.83 95.84 90.44
C GLN A 95 -3.52 95.82 91.24
N ILE A 96 -2.84 96.97 91.21
CA ILE A 96 -1.61 97.29 91.92
C ILE A 96 -1.85 98.62 92.62
N SER A 97 -1.76 98.66 93.95
CA SER A 97 -1.92 99.89 94.73
C SER A 97 -0.79 100.04 95.75
N VAL A 98 -0.30 101.26 95.90
CA VAL A 98 0.73 101.61 96.90
C VAL A 98 0.10 102.52 97.93
N THR A 99 0.14 102.13 99.19
CA THR A 99 -0.28 102.97 100.32
C THR A 99 0.94 103.49 101.07
N LEU A 100 0.86 104.76 101.43
CA LEU A 100 1.79 105.40 102.35
C LEU A 100 1.45 104.95 103.77
N GLY A 101 2.45 104.54 104.54
CA GLY A 101 2.29 104.14 105.94
C GLY A 101 2.06 105.34 106.86
N ASP A 102 1.23 105.16 107.89
CA ASP A 102 0.87 106.20 108.86
C ASP A 102 2.10 106.68 109.67
N GLU A 103 3.20 105.92 109.69
CA GLU A 103 4.47 106.32 110.30
C GLU A 103 5.03 107.63 109.71
N MET A 104 4.67 107.95 108.46
CA MET A 104 5.09 109.18 107.77
C MET A 104 4.41 110.46 108.33
N PHE A 105 3.35 110.32 109.13
CA PHE A 105 2.61 111.45 109.72
C PHE A 105 2.84 111.65 111.23
N ASP A 106 3.58 110.75 111.89
CA ASP A 106 3.83 110.75 113.34
C ASP A 106 4.86 111.81 113.76
N ARG A 107 4.54 113.10 113.54
CA ARG A 107 5.40 114.26 113.81
C ARG A 107 5.52 114.54 115.32
N LYS A 108 6.20 113.64 116.04
CA LYS A 108 6.67 113.85 117.42
C LYS A 108 7.64 115.03 117.47
N LYS A 109 7.13 116.21 117.85
CA LYS A 109 7.96 117.39 118.17
C LYS A 109 8.79 117.15 119.44
N LYS A 110 9.95 116.51 119.31
CA LYS A 110 11.00 116.58 120.34
C LYS A 110 11.82 117.86 120.07
N MET A 111 11.68 118.83 120.97
CA MET A 111 12.41 120.09 120.95
C MET A 111 13.41 120.06 122.09
N GLU A 112 14.60 119.52 121.82
CA GLU A 112 15.74 119.51 122.74
C GLU A 112 16.90 120.23 122.05
N SER A 113 17.29 121.36 122.64
CA SER A 113 18.30 122.28 122.13
C SER A 113 19.51 122.28 123.07
N GLU A 114 20.65 121.79 122.61
CA GLU A 114 21.88 121.72 123.39
C GLU A 114 23.10 121.70 122.44
N ILE A 115 24.19 122.46 122.59
CA ILE A 115 24.43 123.79 123.20
C ILE A 115 25.83 124.26 122.71
N MET A 116 26.15 125.56 122.83
CA MET A 116 27.41 126.21 122.38
C MET A 116 27.58 126.39 120.84
N ASP A 117 28.37 127.34 120.34
CA ASP A 117 29.19 128.36 121.03
C ASP A 117 29.03 129.78 120.45
N LYS A 118 29.40 130.81 121.22
CA LYS A 118 29.19 132.24 120.91
C LYS A 118 30.26 132.81 119.98
N VAL A 119 30.28 132.39 118.72
CA VAL A 119 31.01 133.09 117.65
C VAL A 119 30.04 133.99 116.86
N LYS A 120 30.40 135.27 116.69
CA LYS A 120 29.60 136.27 115.94
C LYS A 120 29.83 136.12 114.43
N PHE A 121 29.27 135.09 113.82
CA PHE A 121 29.15 135.04 112.36
C PHE A 121 28.15 136.11 111.87
N SER A 122 28.45 136.73 110.73
CA SER A 122 27.57 137.70 110.09
C SER A 122 26.48 136.99 109.28
N ARG A 123 25.39 137.69 109.00
CA ARG A 123 24.32 137.17 108.12
C ARG A 123 24.82 136.88 106.71
N THR A 124 25.89 137.56 106.27
CA THR A 124 26.55 137.37 104.97
C THR A 124 27.25 136.03 104.86
N ASP A 125 27.97 135.61 105.91
CA ASP A 125 28.79 134.39 105.88
C ASP A 125 27.91 133.14 105.71
N ILE A 126 26.77 133.11 106.41
CA ILE A 126 25.76 132.04 106.32
C ILE A 126 25.10 131.99 104.94
N VAL A 127 24.94 133.14 104.26
CA VAL A 127 24.37 133.17 102.91
C VAL A 127 25.39 132.66 101.89
N SER A 128 26.67 133.04 102.02
CA SER A 128 27.74 132.54 101.14
C SER A 128 27.92 131.03 101.25
N ASP A 129 27.89 130.48 102.48
CA ASP A 129 27.94 129.03 102.73
C ASP A 129 26.75 128.29 102.09
N LEU A 130 25.53 128.84 102.19
CA LEU A 130 24.36 128.27 101.52
C LEU A 130 24.41 128.40 99.98
N GLU A 131 24.95 129.48 99.43
CA GLU A 131 25.15 129.66 97.98
C GLU A 131 26.24 128.72 97.43
N GLU A 132 27.29 128.46 98.21
CA GLU A 132 28.33 127.47 97.90
C GLU A 132 27.77 126.05 97.96
N GLN A 133 27.05 125.68 99.03
CA GLN A 133 26.38 124.37 99.14
C GLN A 133 25.35 124.15 98.01
N ILE A 134 24.57 125.16 97.62
CA ILE A 134 23.66 125.07 96.47
C ILE A 134 24.44 124.86 95.17
N SER A 135 25.60 125.50 95.01
CA SER A 135 26.45 125.35 93.83
C SER A 135 27.10 123.96 93.76
N GLU A 136 27.62 123.44 94.88
CA GLU A 136 28.15 122.08 94.98
C GLU A 136 27.05 121.03 94.71
N LEU A 137 25.89 121.15 95.35
CA LEU A 137 24.76 120.24 95.13
C LEU A 137 24.28 120.28 93.67
N THR A 138 24.26 121.46 93.04
CA THR A 138 23.92 121.59 91.61
C THR A 138 24.97 120.88 90.74
N ALA A 139 26.26 121.09 91.00
CA ALA A 139 27.34 120.43 90.26
C ALA A 139 27.31 118.89 90.44
N ILE A 140 27.00 118.40 91.64
CA ILE A 140 26.83 116.97 91.95
C ILE A 140 25.61 116.41 91.21
N ILE A 141 24.47 117.10 91.21
CA ILE A 141 23.25 116.69 90.50
C ILE A 141 23.49 116.65 88.98
N GLU A 142 24.13 117.67 88.41
CA GLU A 142 24.52 117.67 87.00
C GLU A 142 25.48 116.52 86.66
N GLN A 143 26.47 116.27 87.50
CA GLN A 143 27.45 115.20 87.29
C GLN A 143 26.78 113.84 87.34
N MET A 144 25.93 113.60 88.35
CA MET A 144 25.11 112.40 88.46
C MET A 144 24.18 112.22 87.25
N ASN A 145 23.62 113.30 86.70
CA ASN A 145 22.81 113.25 85.47
C ASN A 145 23.66 112.87 84.24
N ARG A 146 24.86 113.45 84.09
CA ARG A 146 25.82 113.09 83.01
C ARG A 146 26.25 111.63 83.10
N ASP A 147 26.59 111.17 84.31
CA ASP A 147 27.03 109.79 84.55
C ASP A 147 25.89 108.78 84.39
N HIS A 148 24.66 109.13 84.81
CA HIS A 148 23.47 108.32 84.57
C HIS A 148 23.16 108.19 83.07
N GLN A 149 23.21 109.28 82.30
CA GLN A 149 23.02 109.24 80.84
C GLN A 149 24.14 108.43 80.15
N SER A 150 25.38 108.56 80.60
CA SER A 150 26.53 107.78 80.12
C SER A 150 26.32 106.28 80.39
N ALA A 151 25.99 105.90 81.62
CA ALA A 151 25.72 104.52 82.01
C ALA A 151 24.50 103.92 81.29
N GLN A 152 23.42 104.68 81.14
CA GLN A 152 22.24 104.29 80.37
C GLN A 152 22.59 104.04 78.90
N LYS A 153 23.41 104.91 78.30
CA LYS A 153 23.88 104.72 76.92
C LYS A 153 24.76 103.48 76.79
N LEU A 154 25.77 103.31 77.65
CA LEU A 154 26.65 102.13 77.63
C LEU A 154 25.85 100.83 77.79
N LEU A 155 24.89 100.79 78.71
CA LEU A 155 23.99 99.64 78.88
C LEU A 155 23.11 99.39 77.65
N SER A 156 22.64 100.45 76.99
CA SER A 156 21.90 100.33 75.73
C SER A 156 22.78 99.82 74.59
N ASP A 157 24.01 100.29 74.48
CA ASP A 157 24.96 99.87 73.44
C ASP A 157 25.43 98.42 73.66
N GLU A 158 25.65 97.99 74.91
CA GLU A 158 25.91 96.59 75.27
C GLU A 158 24.69 95.70 74.99
N MET A 159 23.47 96.13 75.36
CA MET A 159 22.24 95.39 75.08
C MET A 159 22.02 95.24 73.56
N ASN A 160 22.27 96.30 72.78
CA ASN A 160 22.22 96.27 71.32
C ASN A 160 23.25 95.29 70.75
N LEU A 161 24.49 95.33 71.21
CA LEU A 161 25.55 94.40 70.80
C LEU A 161 25.15 92.95 71.09
N ARG A 162 24.67 92.65 72.31
CA ARG A 162 24.18 91.32 72.70
C ARG A 162 23.00 90.86 71.86
N CYS A 163 22.08 91.75 71.49
CA CYS A 163 20.99 91.45 70.56
C CYS A 163 21.51 91.12 69.14
N THR A 164 22.55 91.82 68.65
CA THR A 164 23.16 91.51 67.35
C THR A 164 23.92 90.19 67.33
N ASP A 165 24.72 89.91 68.37
CA ASP A 165 25.45 88.63 68.51
C ASP A 165 24.48 87.44 68.61
N MET A 166 23.48 87.54 69.50
CA MET A 166 22.44 86.51 69.65
C MET A 166 21.72 86.23 68.33
N LYS A 167 21.38 87.28 67.57
CA LYS A 167 20.74 87.15 66.25
C LYS A 167 21.67 86.48 65.24
N GLN A 168 22.94 86.92 65.16
CA GLN A 168 23.93 86.33 64.25
C GLN A 168 24.21 84.86 64.57
N ASN A 169 24.24 84.50 65.86
CA ASN A 169 24.38 83.12 66.32
C ASN A 169 23.18 82.26 65.88
N PHE A 170 21.93 82.74 66.07
CA PHE A 170 20.75 82.04 65.55
C PHE A 170 20.74 81.92 64.02
N GLU A 171 21.15 82.95 63.28
CA GLU A 171 21.27 82.91 61.83
C GLU A 171 22.33 81.90 61.35
N ASN A 172 23.46 81.82 62.05
CA ASN A 172 24.49 80.81 61.82
C ASN A 172 23.96 79.39 62.07
N GLN A 173 23.46 79.09 63.27
CA GLN A 173 22.93 77.77 63.62
C GLN A 173 21.81 77.31 62.67
N ASN A 174 20.95 78.23 62.23
CA ASN A 174 19.87 77.97 61.28
C ASN A 174 20.39 77.65 59.86
N ARG A 175 21.48 78.30 59.41
CA ARG A 175 22.17 77.96 58.15
C ARG A 175 22.83 76.59 58.25
N ASP A 176 23.60 76.37 59.31
CA ASP A 176 24.41 75.16 59.48
C ASP A 176 23.50 73.92 59.63
N LEU A 177 22.37 74.04 60.34
CA LEU A 177 21.32 73.01 60.41
C LEU A 177 20.65 72.73 59.06
N LYS A 178 20.41 73.75 58.23
CA LYS A 178 19.86 73.57 56.87
C LYS A 178 20.85 72.88 55.95
N GLU A 179 22.14 73.16 56.09
CA GLU A 179 23.18 72.50 55.33
C GLU A 179 23.33 71.03 55.74
N ALA A 180 23.38 70.73 57.04
CA ALA A 180 23.39 69.35 57.55
C ALA A 180 22.14 68.54 57.16
N HIS A 181 20.96 69.17 57.15
CA HIS A 181 19.75 68.52 56.63
C HIS A 181 19.84 68.26 55.12
N LYS A 182 20.39 69.20 54.34
CA LYS A 182 20.58 69.05 52.89
C LYS A 182 21.58 67.95 52.54
N THR A 183 22.69 67.82 53.27
CA THR A 183 23.64 66.71 53.07
C THR A 183 23.01 65.37 53.46
N MET A 184 22.38 65.27 54.62
CA MET A 184 21.70 64.05 55.07
C MET A 184 20.64 63.56 54.07
N VAL A 185 19.81 64.46 53.53
CA VAL A 185 18.83 64.12 52.49
C VAL A 185 19.52 63.67 51.19
N SER A 186 20.59 64.35 50.76
CA SER A 186 21.33 63.98 49.55
C SER A 186 22.05 62.63 49.69
N GLU A 187 22.58 62.30 50.87
CA GLU A 187 23.19 61.01 51.17
C GLU A 187 22.14 59.90 51.18
N LEU A 188 20.99 60.13 51.84
CA LEU A 188 19.89 59.18 51.87
C LEU A 188 19.31 58.92 50.47
N GLU A 189 19.13 59.96 49.66
CA GLU A 189 18.76 59.82 48.25
C GLU A 189 19.78 59.01 47.45
N ASN A 190 21.08 59.27 47.62
CA ASN A 190 22.13 58.53 46.94
C ASN A 190 22.16 57.05 47.35
N ASN A 191 21.96 56.75 48.64
CA ASN A 191 21.89 55.39 49.16
C ASN A 191 20.68 54.63 48.60
N TYR A 192 19.48 55.24 48.57
CA TYR A 192 18.32 54.63 47.92
C TYR A 192 18.50 54.45 46.41
N ARG A 193 19.15 55.42 45.73
CA ARG A 193 19.49 55.31 44.29
C ARG A 193 20.53 54.21 44.02
N ALA A 194 21.42 53.91 44.96
CA ALA A 194 22.39 52.83 44.87
C ALA A 194 21.71 51.46 45.07
N ALA A 195 20.99 51.27 46.17
CA ALA A 195 20.24 50.04 46.46
C ALA A 195 19.23 49.70 45.34
N LEU A 196 18.53 50.70 44.78
CA LEU A 196 17.61 50.51 43.65
C LEU A 196 18.32 50.11 42.34
N LYS A 197 19.61 50.42 42.15
CA LYS A 197 20.39 49.92 41.02
C LYS A 197 20.84 48.48 41.26
N GLU A 198 21.30 48.17 42.46
CA GLU A 198 21.74 46.83 42.86
C GLU A 198 20.60 45.81 42.76
N GLU A 199 19.43 46.12 43.34
CA GLU A 199 18.24 45.26 43.27
C GLU A 199 17.76 45.06 41.82
N LYS A 200 17.85 46.09 40.97
CA LYS A 200 17.55 45.97 39.53
C LYS A 200 18.52 45.05 38.81
N LEU A 201 19.82 45.10 39.13
CA LEU A 201 20.83 44.20 38.56
C LEU A 201 20.64 42.76 39.06
N ALA A 202 20.30 42.57 40.34
CA ALA A 202 19.99 41.26 40.90
C ALA A 202 18.73 40.64 40.26
N ALA A 203 17.66 41.42 40.10
CA ALA A 203 16.44 40.99 39.42
C ALA A 203 16.67 40.68 37.94
N GLN A 204 17.46 41.50 37.23
CA GLN A 204 17.84 41.26 35.84
C GLN A 204 18.67 39.98 35.67
N LYS A 205 19.70 39.78 36.52
CA LYS A 205 20.52 38.56 36.53
C LYS A 205 19.67 37.31 36.75
N LYS A 206 18.71 37.37 37.70
CA LYS A 206 17.77 36.27 37.95
C LYS A 206 16.84 36.01 36.76
N LEU A 207 16.37 37.05 36.06
CA LEU A 207 15.58 36.89 34.84
C LEU A 207 16.37 36.17 33.74
N GLU A 208 17.63 36.56 33.53
CA GLU A 208 18.53 35.90 32.57
C GLU A 208 18.89 34.46 32.95
N GLU A 209 18.90 34.12 34.24
CA GLU A 209 19.07 32.74 34.73
C GLU A 209 17.81 31.91 34.42
N MET A 210 16.62 32.42 34.76
CA MET A 210 15.34 31.78 34.43
C MET A 210 15.14 31.62 32.91
N GLU A 211 15.61 32.56 32.07
CA GLU A 211 15.55 32.44 30.61
C GLU A 211 16.44 31.29 30.10
N LYS A 212 17.64 31.12 30.67
CA LYS A 212 18.55 30.01 30.33
C LYS A 212 17.95 28.66 30.74
N GLU A 213 17.35 28.56 31.92
CA GLU A 213 16.63 27.37 32.38
C GLU A 213 15.42 27.05 31.49
N TYR A 214 14.60 28.05 31.16
CA TYR A 214 13.46 27.89 30.25
C TYR A 214 13.91 27.41 28.85
N LYS A 215 14.99 27.99 28.31
CA LYS A 215 15.56 27.58 27.02
C LYS A 215 16.12 26.15 27.07
N TYR A 216 16.78 25.76 28.15
CA TYR A 216 17.25 24.40 28.37
C TYR A 216 16.08 23.40 28.43
N LEU A 217 15.06 23.68 29.24
CA LEU A 217 13.87 22.83 29.38
C LEU A 217 13.09 22.73 28.05
N LYS A 218 12.96 23.83 27.30
CA LYS A 218 12.35 23.83 25.97
C LYS A 218 13.13 22.97 24.98
N ASN A 219 14.46 23.08 24.95
CA ASN A 219 15.30 22.22 24.10
C ASN A 219 15.17 20.74 24.50
N MET A 220 15.16 20.44 25.80
CA MET A 220 14.97 19.09 26.31
C MET A 220 13.59 18.51 25.94
N PHE A 221 12.53 19.32 26.01
CA PHE A 221 11.19 18.92 25.55
C PHE A 221 11.17 18.63 24.05
N HIS A 222 11.85 19.42 23.22
CA HIS A 222 11.98 19.13 21.79
C HIS A 222 12.75 17.82 21.55
N MET A 223 13.87 17.56 22.24
CA MET A 223 14.57 16.27 22.11
C MET A 223 13.72 15.07 22.51
N TYR A 224 12.90 15.18 23.57
CA TYR A 224 11.93 14.14 23.92
C TYR A 224 10.83 13.97 22.87
N GLN A 225 10.31 15.07 22.33
CA GLN A 225 9.31 15.06 21.26
C GLN A 225 9.87 14.36 20.01
N ASP A 226 11.05 14.75 19.56
CA ASP A 226 11.72 14.20 18.37
C ASP A 226 12.06 12.71 18.57
N SER A 227 12.58 12.34 19.76
CA SER A 227 12.83 10.93 20.11
C SER A 227 11.56 10.07 20.13
N ILE A 228 10.39 10.63 20.47
CA ILE A 228 9.10 9.91 20.40
C ILE A 228 8.64 9.77 18.95
N TYR A 229 8.86 10.78 18.09
CA TYR A 229 8.57 10.66 16.66
C TYR A 229 9.45 9.60 15.98
N ASP A 230 10.77 9.60 16.27
CA ASP A 230 11.70 8.61 15.72
C ASP A 230 11.36 7.18 16.18
N GLU A 231 11.08 6.98 17.48
CA GLU A 231 10.69 5.66 18.02
C GLU A 231 9.37 5.15 17.38
N MET A 232 8.42 6.06 17.13
CA MET A 232 7.14 5.72 16.49
C MET A 232 7.31 5.41 15.00
N GLU A 233 8.14 6.16 14.28
CA GLU A 233 8.42 5.91 12.85
C GLU A 233 9.25 4.64 12.65
N GLU A 234 10.22 4.33 13.54
CA GLU A 234 10.94 3.04 13.52
C GLU A 234 9.97 1.88 13.73
N LYS A 235 9.10 1.96 14.76
CA LYS A 235 8.07 0.93 15.01
C LYS A 235 7.13 0.77 13.82
N TRP A 236 6.71 1.86 13.20
CA TRP A 236 5.81 1.84 12.05
C TRP A 236 6.47 1.25 10.81
N SER A 237 7.70 1.68 10.49
CA SER A 237 8.52 1.15 9.41
C SER A 237 8.83 -0.34 9.59
N LYS A 238 9.15 -0.77 10.82
CA LYS A 238 9.33 -2.18 11.17
C LYS A 238 8.05 -2.98 10.97
N ARG A 239 6.89 -2.50 11.47
CA ARG A 239 5.60 -3.17 11.31
C ARG A 239 5.19 -3.33 9.85
N LYS A 240 5.45 -2.31 9.02
CA LYS A 240 5.26 -2.34 7.57
C LYS A 240 6.16 -3.39 6.89
N ALA A 241 7.43 -3.46 7.26
CA ALA A 241 8.38 -4.44 6.74
C ALA A 241 8.12 -5.88 7.21
N GLU A 242 7.48 -6.07 8.37
CA GLU A 242 6.93 -7.35 8.82
C GLU A 242 5.76 -7.77 7.90
N TRP A 243 4.75 -6.90 7.72
CA TRP A 243 3.60 -7.19 6.85
C TRP A 243 3.97 -7.47 5.39
N GLU A 244 4.95 -6.77 4.82
CA GLU A 244 5.42 -7.03 3.45
C GLU A 244 6.10 -8.40 3.31
N LYS A 245 6.81 -8.86 4.35
CA LYS A 245 7.38 -10.21 4.41
C LYS A 245 6.30 -11.27 4.56
N ASP A 246 5.35 -11.06 5.47
CA ASP A 246 4.24 -11.99 5.71
C ASP A 246 3.36 -12.16 4.46
N GLU A 247 3.03 -11.06 3.77
CA GLU A 247 2.28 -11.11 2.51
C GLU A 247 3.08 -11.86 1.42
N LYS A 248 4.38 -11.59 1.29
CA LYS A 248 5.24 -12.30 0.34
C LYS A 248 5.30 -13.81 0.63
N LEU A 249 5.45 -14.19 1.90
CA LEU A 249 5.50 -15.59 2.34
C LEU A 249 4.16 -16.31 2.09
N GLU A 250 3.03 -15.67 2.35
CA GLU A 250 1.72 -16.28 2.08
C GLU A 250 1.45 -16.41 0.58
N ARG A 251 1.83 -15.41 -0.24
CA ARG A 251 1.80 -15.51 -1.71
C ARG A 251 2.66 -16.68 -2.22
N GLU A 252 3.89 -16.83 -1.70
CA GLU A 252 4.80 -17.93 -2.06
C GLU A 252 4.26 -19.29 -1.63
N LYS A 253 3.69 -19.39 -0.42
CA LYS A 253 3.00 -20.57 0.11
C LYS A 253 1.81 -20.99 -0.75
N ILE A 254 0.99 -20.05 -1.21
CA ILE A 254 -0.14 -20.33 -2.13
C ILE A 254 0.37 -20.81 -3.49
N LEU A 255 1.39 -20.16 -4.07
CA LEU A 255 2.00 -20.58 -5.33
C LEU A 255 2.63 -21.97 -5.25
N LEU A 256 3.31 -22.29 -4.14
CA LEU A 256 3.88 -23.62 -3.90
C LEU A 256 2.78 -24.69 -3.75
N GLN A 257 1.67 -24.39 -3.07
CA GLN A 257 0.52 -25.29 -3.00
C GLN A 257 -0.13 -25.52 -4.38
N GLN A 258 -0.26 -24.48 -5.21
CA GLN A 258 -0.77 -24.59 -6.58
C GLN A 258 0.17 -25.44 -7.45
N LYS A 259 1.49 -25.15 -7.43
CA LYS A 259 2.52 -25.94 -8.12
C LYS A 259 2.43 -27.41 -7.72
N ASN A 260 2.41 -27.71 -6.42
CA ASN A 260 2.38 -29.10 -5.94
C ASN A 260 1.08 -29.83 -6.31
N LYS A 261 -0.07 -29.13 -6.39
CA LYS A 261 -1.32 -29.70 -6.92
C LYS A 261 -1.23 -30.02 -8.41
N MET A 262 -0.69 -29.10 -9.21
CA MET A 262 -0.50 -29.30 -10.65
C MET A 262 0.50 -30.43 -10.94
N THR A 263 1.63 -30.47 -10.23
CA THR A 263 2.64 -31.53 -10.36
C THR A 263 2.03 -32.91 -10.05
N LYS A 264 1.33 -33.07 -8.93
CA LYS A 264 0.66 -34.33 -8.59
C LYS A 264 -0.42 -34.74 -9.59
N LYS A 265 -1.16 -33.80 -10.17
CA LYS A 265 -2.12 -34.09 -11.23
C LYS A 265 -1.41 -34.62 -12.48
N PHE A 266 -0.35 -33.95 -12.91
CA PHE A 266 0.43 -34.35 -14.08
C PHE A 266 1.14 -35.70 -13.87
N GLU A 267 1.67 -35.99 -12.68
CA GLU A 267 2.24 -37.28 -12.31
C GLU A 267 1.21 -38.41 -12.42
N LEU A 268 -0.03 -38.19 -11.95
CA LEU A 268 -1.12 -39.16 -12.07
C LEU A 268 -1.57 -39.36 -13.52
N GLU A 269 -1.75 -38.28 -14.28
CA GLU A 269 -2.10 -38.34 -15.71
C GLU A 269 -1.02 -39.08 -16.52
N THR A 270 0.26 -38.82 -16.25
CA THR A 270 1.40 -39.51 -16.89
C THR A 270 1.41 -41.01 -16.57
N GLU A 271 1.18 -41.40 -15.31
CA GLU A 271 1.17 -42.81 -14.92
C GLU A 271 -0.09 -43.54 -15.42
N GLU A 272 -1.22 -42.85 -15.57
CA GLU A 272 -2.40 -43.38 -16.26
C GLU A 272 -2.18 -43.57 -17.76
N GLU A 273 -1.59 -42.60 -18.46
CA GLU A 273 -1.25 -42.73 -19.88
C GLU A 273 -0.24 -43.85 -20.11
N LYS A 274 0.80 -43.94 -19.28
CA LYS A 274 1.77 -45.02 -19.30
C LYS A 274 1.11 -46.40 -19.09
N LYS A 275 0.11 -46.52 -18.21
CA LYS A 275 -0.69 -47.75 -18.06
C LYS A 275 -1.52 -48.05 -19.31
N LYS A 276 -2.23 -47.07 -19.87
CA LYS A 276 -3.03 -47.21 -21.10
C LYS A 276 -2.15 -47.65 -22.29
N ILE A 277 -0.94 -47.08 -22.42
CA ILE A 277 0.06 -47.46 -23.43
C ILE A 277 0.56 -48.89 -23.19
N ASN A 278 0.91 -49.25 -21.96
CA ASN A 278 1.39 -50.59 -21.63
C ASN A 278 0.30 -51.67 -21.85
N GLU A 279 -0.95 -51.39 -21.50
CA GLU A 279 -2.09 -52.28 -21.71
C GLU A 279 -2.42 -52.41 -23.21
N SER A 280 -2.41 -51.31 -23.97
CA SER A 280 -2.54 -51.34 -25.42
C SER A 280 -1.40 -52.10 -26.11
N TYR A 281 -0.16 -51.93 -25.64
CA TYR A 281 1.00 -52.68 -26.11
C TYR A 281 0.83 -54.18 -25.85
N ASN A 282 0.42 -54.58 -24.64
CA ASN A 282 0.15 -55.98 -24.31
C ASN A 282 -0.96 -56.57 -25.19
N ILE A 283 -2.06 -55.85 -25.42
CA ILE A 283 -3.15 -56.30 -26.30
C ILE A 283 -2.67 -56.52 -27.73
N VAL A 284 -1.86 -55.61 -28.28
CA VAL A 284 -1.27 -55.76 -29.62
C VAL A 284 -0.29 -56.93 -29.67
N PHE A 285 0.52 -57.11 -28.63
CA PHE A 285 1.49 -58.21 -28.53
C PHE A 285 0.83 -59.60 -28.44
N GLU A 286 -0.20 -59.75 -27.61
CA GLU A 286 -0.99 -60.99 -27.51
C GLU A 286 -1.77 -61.29 -28.79
N ASN A 287 -2.29 -60.26 -29.48
CA ASN A 287 -2.93 -60.45 -30.78
C ASN A 287 -1.90 -60.87 -31.86
N PHE A 288 -0.70 -60.29 -31.87
CA PHE A 288 0.39 -60.70 -32.78
C PHE A 288 0.87 -62.14 -32.51
N ILE A 289 0.95 -62.56 -31.24
CA ILE A 289 1.24 -63.96 -30.88
C ILE A 289 0.16 -64.87 -31.46
N ARG A 290 -1.13 -64.54 -31.27
CA ARG A 290 -2.26 -65.33 -31.77
C ARG A 290 -2.29 -65.41 -33.30
N GLU A 291 -2.14 -64.29 -33.99
CA GLU A 291 -2.09 -64.22 -35.46
C GLU A 291 -0.93 -65.04 -36.02
N LYS A 292 0.27 -64.93 -35.42
CA LYS A 292 1.42 -65.78 -35.77
C LYS A 292 1.13 -67.26 -35.58
N GLU A 293 0.46 -67.64 -34.48
CA GLU A 293 0.15 -69.04 -34.19
C GLU A 293 -0.97 -69.60 -35.09
N GLU A 294 -1.95 -68.78 -35.47
CA GLU A 294 -2.99 -69.10 -36.45
C GLU A 294 -2.42 -69.24 -37.86
N LEU A 295 -1.51 -68.35 -38.28
CA LEU A 295 -0.75 -68.46 -39.53
C LEU A 295 0.11 -69.72 -39.58
N LEU A 296 0.74 -70.10 -38.46
CA LEU A 296 1.56 -71.31 -38.38
C LEU A 296 0.70 -72.58 -38.51
N LYS A 297 -0.45 -72.63 -37.82
CA LYS A 297 -1.46 -73.70 -37.98
C LYS A 297 -2.06 -73.74 -39.40
N GLN A 298 -2.22 -72.58 -40.05
CA GLN A 298 -2.65 -72.52 -41.44
C GLN A 298 -1.58 -73.12 -42.38
N HIS A 299 -0.32 -72.70 -42.23
CA HIS A 299 0.80 -73.25 -43.00
C HIS A 299 0.94 -74.78 -42.83
N GLU A 300 0.73 -75.31 -41.63
CA GLU A 300 0.68 -76.76 -41.39
C GLU A 300 -0.44 -77.45 -42.17
N ARG A 301 -1.66 -76.89 -42.17
CA ARG A 301 -2.79 -77.41 -42.97
C ARG A 301 -2.51 -77.35 -44.47
N ASP A 302 -2.00 -76.23 -44.97
CA ASP A 302 -1.67 -76.05 -46.38
C ASP A 302 -0.55 -77.01 -46.81
N THR A 303 0.44 -77.25 -45.95
CA THR A 303 1.51 -78.24 -46.19
C THR A 303 0.96 -79.66 -46.31
N LEU A 304 0.02 -80.05 -45.45
CA LEU A 304 -0.65 -81.34 -45.53
C LEU A 304 -1.50 -81.47 -46.81
N GLN A 305 -2.29 -80.44 -47.14
CA GLN A 305 -3.11 -80.44 -48.36
C GLN A 305 -2.25 -80.51 -49.64
N ILE A 306 -1.12 -79.80 -49.67
CA ILE A 306 -0.15 -79.88 -50.79
C ILE A 306 0.42 -81.30 -50.91
N GLU A 307 0.70 -81.97 -49.79
CA GLU A 307 1.22 -83.34 -49.78
C GLU A 307 0.17 -84.39 -50.19
N GLU A 308 -1.10 -84.18 -49.85
CA GLU A 308 -2.22 -84.97 -50.38
C GLU A 308 -2.40 -84.75 -51.89
N LEU A 309 -2.33 -83.50 -52.36
CA LEU A 309 -2.42 -83.16 -53.78
C LEU A 309 -1.23 -83.70 -54.59
N ARG A 310 -0.04 -83.84 -54.01
CA ARG A 310 1.09 -84.56 -54.65
C ARG A 310 0.79 -86.03 -54.84
N LYS A 311 0.18 -86.68 -53.84
CA LYS A 311 -0.16 -88.12 -53.89
C LYS A 311 -1.26 -88.40 -54.90
N THR A 312 -2.32 -87.59 -54.93
CA THR A 312 -3.38 -87.74 -55.95
C THR A 312 -2.86 -87.41 -57.35
N LYS A 313 -1.99 -86.40 -57.51
CA LYS A 313 -1.30 -86.13 -58.78
C LYS A 313 -0.47 -87.35 -59.24
N ALA A 314 0.31 -87.95 -58.36
CA ALA A 314 1.13 -89.11 -58.70
C ALA A 314 0.28 -90.32 -59.13
N ILE A 315 -0.84 -90.59 -58.45
CA ILE A 315 -1.80 -91.64 -58.84
C ILE A 315 -2.39 -91.35 -60.22
N ILE A 316 -2.82 -90.11 -60.48
CA ILE A 316 -3.39 -89.71 -61.77
C ILE A 316 -2.34 -89.77 -62.90
N GLU A 317 -1.07 -89.46 -62.62
CA GLU A 317 0.03 -89.62 -63.58
C GLU A 317 0.33 -91.10 -63.88
N GLU A 318 0.26 -91.99 -62.88
CA GLU A 318 0.38 -93.44 -63.07
C GLU A 318 -0.82 -94.02 -63.85
N GLU A 319 -2.06 -93.65 -63.49
CA GLU A 319 -3.27 -94.03 -64.24
C GLU A 319 -3.23 -93.54 -65.69
N LEU A 320 -2.78 -92.31 -65.93
CA LEU A 320 -2.61 -91.74 -67.27
C LEU A 320 -1.53 -92.49 -68.07
N GLN A 321 -0.43 -92.88 -67.43
CA GLN A 321 0.62 -93.69 -68.06
C GLN A 321 0.12 -95.09 -68.41
N VAL A 322 -0.67 -95.72 -67.55
CA VAL A 322 -1.34 -97.01 -67.85
C VAL A 322 -2.35 -96.86 -69.00
N GLN A 323 -3.15 -95.80 -69.01
CA GLN A 323 -4.07 -95.51 -70.12
C GLN A 323 -3.32 -95.27 -71.44
N ALA A 324 -2.18 -94.57 -71.42
CA ALA A 324 -1.35 -94.37 -72.61
C ALA A 324 -0.80 -95.70 -73.16
N LEU A 325 -0.32 -96.60 -72.30
CA LEU A 325 0.13 -97.94 -72.70
C LEU A 325 -1.01 -98.81 -73.26
N ILE A 326 -2.22 -98.72 -72.70
CA ILE A 326 -3.41 -99.39 -73.23
C ILE A 326 -3.78 -98.81 -74.60
N LEU A 327 -3.74 -97.48 -74.76
CA LEU A 327 -4.03 -96.81 -76.04
C LEU A 327 -3.02 -97.20 -77.12
N GLU A 328 -1.73 -97.28 -76.78
CA GLU A 328 -0.65 -97.74 -77.68
C GLU A 328 -0.82 -99.21 -78.08
N SER A 329 -1.21 -100.07 -77.13
CA SER A 329 -1.53 -101.49 -77.38
C SER A 329 -2.76 -101.68 -78.29
N VAL A 330 -3.83 -100.91 -78.07
CA VAL A 330 -5.03 -100.92 -78.93
C VAL A 330 -4.71 -100.35 -80.32
N ASN A 331 -3.92 -99.28 -80.40
CA ASN A 331 -3.51 -98.68 -81.67
C ASN A 331 -2.62 -99.62 -82.50
N THR A 332 -1.61 -100.24 -81.90
CA THR A 332 -0.77 -101.24 -82.57
C THR A 332 -1.56 -102.48 -83.00
N SER A 333 -2.51 -102.94 -82.19
CA SER A 333 -3.45 -104.00 -82.56
C SER A 333 -4.35 -103.61 -83.75
N LEU A 334 -4.84 -102.37 -83.79
CA LEU A 334 -5.64 -101.84 -84.90
C LEU A 334 -4.82 -101.76 -86.20
N TYR A 335 -3.57 -101.26 -86.13
CA TYR A 335 -2.63 -101.26 -87.26
C TYR A 335 -2.35 -102.69 -87.77
N HIS A 336 -2.18 -103.67 -86.88
CA HIS A 336 -2.04 -105.07 -87.26
C HIS A 336 -3.27 -105.57 -88.04
N VAL A 337 -4.46 -105.44 -87.45
CA VAL A 337 -5.73 -105.88 -88.08
C VAL A 337 -6.00 -105.15 -89.40
N GLN A 338 -5.67 -103.87 -89.51
CA GLN A 338 -5.79 -103.12 -90.77
C GLN A 338 -4.83 -103.65 -91.85
N SER A 339 -3.60 -104.03 -91.48
CA SER A 339 -2.66 -104.69 -92.39
C SER A 339 -3.11 -106.10 -92.79
N GLU A 340 -3.73 -106.86 -91.87
CA GLU A 340 -4.31 -108.17 -92.19
C GLU A 340 -5.48 -108.02 -93.17
N LEU A 341 -6.36 -107.04 -92.95
CA LEU A 341 -7.49 -106.76 -93.83
C LEU A 341 -7.04 -106.31 -95.24
N GLN A 342 -5.94 -105.55 -95.35
CA GLN A 342 -5.35 -105.23 -96.65
C GLN A 342 -4.78 -106.49 -97.34
N ARG A 343 -4.14 -107.40 -96.59
CA ARG A 343 -3.64 -108.68 -97.10
C ARG A 343 -4.78 -109.55 -97.64
N GLU A 344 -5.84 -109.73 -96.86
CA GLU A 344 -7.02 -110.52 -97.28
C GLU A 344 -7.72 -109.88 -98.48
N LYS A 345 -7.88 -108.55 -98.53
CA LYS A 345 -8.40 -107.87 -99.73
C LYS A 345 -7.54 -108.14 -100.97
N ALA A 346 -6.21 -108.20 -100.85
CA ALA A 346 -5.33 -108.54 -101.97
C ALA A 346 -5.42 -110.03 -102.38
N VAL A 347 -5.70 -110.94 -101.43
CA VAL A 347 -5.99 -112.36 -101.72
C VAL A 347 -7.32 -112.49 -102.46
N VAL A 348 -8.40 -111.90 -101.95
CA VAL A 348 -9.73 -111.92 -102.57
C VAL A 348 -9.68 -111.32 -103.99
N ALA A 349 -9.08 -110.15 -104.17
CA ALA A 349 -8.95 -109.52 -105.50
C ALA A 349 -8.12 -110.36 -106.50
N ASN A 350 -7.19 -111.20 -106.02
CA ASN A 350 -6.51 -112.18 -106.88
C ASN A 350 -7.39 -113.39 -107.21
N MET A 351 -8.22 -113.85 -106.28
CA MET A 351 -9.18 -114.94 -106.52
C MET A 351 -10.29 -114.51 -107.49
N GLU A 352 -10.80 -113.27 -107.38
CA GLU A 352 -11.76 -112.68 -108.31
C GLU A 352 -11.19 -112.58 -109.73
N LYS A 353 -9.96 -112.07 -109.89
CA LYS A 353 -9.25 -112.06 -111.18
C LYS A 353 -9.03 -113.47 -111.74
N MET A 354 -8.73 -114.44 -110.90
CA MET A 354 -8.57 -115.85 -111.31
C MET A 354 -9.90 -116.45 -111.80
N LEU A 355 -11.02 -116.13 -111.14
CA LEU A 355 -12.36 -116.55 -111.54
C LEU A 355 -12.80 -115.88 -112.85
N GLN A 356 -12.59 -114.57 -113.01
CA GLN A 356 -12.84 -113.85 -114.27
C GLN A 356 -12.01 -114.44 -115.43
N ALA A 357 -10.72 -114.71 -115.22
CA ALA A 357 -9.87 -115.34 -116.23
C ALA A 357 -10.34 -116.76 -116.60
N LYS A 358 -10.86 -117.52 -115.63
CA LYS A 358 -11.43 -118.86 -115.88
C LYS A 358 -12.79 -118.84 -116.58
N LEU A 359 -13.61 -117.82 -116.32
CA LEU A 359 -14.84 -117.57 -117.08
C LEU A 359 -14.51 -117.24 -118.55
N ALA A 360 -13.60 -116.29 -118.80
CA ALA A 360 -13.19 -115.95 -120.16
C ALA A 360 -12.57 -117.13 -120.93
N GLU A 361 -11.78 -117.99 -120.27
CA GLU A 361 -11.25 -119.23 -120.87
C GLU A 361 -12.38 -120.21 -121.26
N ALA A 362 -13.45 -120.30 -120.46
CA ALA A 362 -14.61 -121.13 -120.76
C ALA A 362 -15.47 -120.53 -121.88
N GLU A 363 -15.71 -119.22 -121.87
CA GLU A 363 -16.49 -118.51 -122.89
C GLU A 363 -15.86 -118.65 -124.28
N GLU A 364 -14.56 -118.44 -124.44
CA GLU A 364 -13.90 -118.64 -125.74
C GLU A 364 -13.87 -120.11 -126.17
N LYS A 365 -13.79 -121.08 -125.23
CA LYS A 365 -13.96 -122.51 -125.56
C LYS A 365 -15.35 -122.81 -126.11
N TYR A 366 -16.40 -122.26 -125.51
CA TYR A 366 -17.77 -122.44 -126.02
C TYR A 366 -17.96 -121.71 -127.36
N LYS A 367 -17.46 -120.48 -127.51
CA LYS A 367 -17.53 -119.67 -128.74
C LYS A 367 -16.81 -120.34 -129.92
N TYR A 368 -15.61 -120.89 -129.70
CA TYR A 368 -14.88 -121.69 -130.68
C TYR A 368 -15.64 -122.97 -131.08
N THR A 369 -16.24 -123.66 -130.11
CA THR A 369 -17.09 -124.85 -130.35
C THR A 369 -18.32 -124.50 -131.20
N ILE A 370 -18.98 -123.38 -130.92
CA ILE A 370 -20.13 -122.87 -131.69
C ILE A 370 -19.72 -122.53 -133.13
N GLN A 371 -18.55 -121.92 -133.35
CA GLN A 371 -18.04 -121.63 -134.69
C GLN A 371 -17.82 -122.91 -135.52
N ILE A 372 -17.22 -123.96 -134.94
CA ILE A 372 -17.05 -125.26 -135.62
C ILE A 372 -18.39 -125.84 -136.04
N LEU A 373 -19.35 -125.94 -135.10
CA LEU A 373 -20.68 -126.51 -135.38
C LEU A 373 -21.46 -125.69 -136.42
N THR A 374 -21.28 -124.37 -136.46
CA THR A 374 -21.88 -123.49 -137.46
C THR A 374 -21.27 -123.73 -138.85
N MET A 375 -19.94 -123.91 -138.93
CA MET A 375 -19.25 -124.21 -140.18
C MET A 375 -19.65 -125.59 -140.74
N GLU A 376 -19.79 -126.61 -139.88
CA GLU A 376 -20.32 -127.92 -140.28
C GLU A 376 -21.77 -127.83 -140.78
N ASN A 377 -22.63 -127.07 -140.10
CA ASN A 377 -24.03 -126.89 -140.52
C ASN A 377 -24.13 -126.24 -141.91
N ASN A 378 -23.28 -125.24 -142.19
CA ASN A 378 -23.22 -124.59 -143.51
C ASN A 378 -22.70 -125.53 -144.61
N ASN A 379 -21.68 -126.33 -144.35
CA ASN A 379 -21.18 -127.36 -145.28
C ASN A 379 -22.26 -128.42 -145.61
N LEU A 380 -23.03 -128.84 -144.61
CA LEU A 380 -24.15 -129.77 -144.80
C LEU A 380 -25.26 -129.15 -145.65
N ARG A 381 -25.59 -127.87 -145.45
CA ARG A 381 -26.58 -127.14 -146.25
C ARG A 381 -26.15 -126.99 -147.71
N GLN A 382 -24.89 -126.63 -147.98
CA GLN A 382 -24.37 -126.50 -149.35
C GLN A 382 -24.38 -127.83 -150.11
N ASN A 383 -23.99 -128.94 -149.47
CA ASN A 383 -24.03 -130.28 -150.08
C ASN A 383 -25.46 -130.75 -150.45
N ILE A 384 -26.49 -130.29 -149.74
CA ILE A 384 -27.88 -130.61 -150.06
C ILE A 384 -28.37 -129.82 -151.29
N ILE A 385 -27.97 -128.55 -151.42
CA ILE A 385 -28.38 -127.69 -152.55
C ILE A 385 -27.77 -128.20 -153.86
N ALA A 386 -26.45 -128.40 -153.89
CA ALA A 386 -25.70 -128.80 -155.09
C ALA A 386 -26.17 -130.12 -155.73
N LYS A 387 -26.88 -130.98 -154.97
CA LYS A 387 -27.30 -132.31 -155.43
C LYS A 387 -28.72 -132.37 -156.03
N ASN A 388 -29.46 -131.26 -156.03
CA ASN A 388 -30.85 -131.21 -156.49
C ASN A 388 -31.05 -130.58 -157.89
N GLU A 389 -30.08 -129.80 -158.39
CA GLU A 389 -30.24 -129.07 -159.66
C GLU A 389 -29.88 -129.91 -160.92
N GLU A 390 -29.15 -131.01 -160.76
CA GLU A 390 -28.55 -131.78 -161.88
C GLU A 390 -29.52 -132.71 -162.64
N ILE A 391 -30.82 -132.72 -162.32
CA ILE A 391 -31.76 -133.79 -162.75
C ILE A 391 -32.88 -133.34 -163.72
N TYR A 392 -33.06 -132.04 -164.00
CA TYR A 392 -34.21 -131.54 -164.79
C TYR A 392 -33.91 -130.87 -166.14
N GLU A 393 -32.98 -131.43 -166.92
CA GLU A 393 -33.01 -131.30 -168.39
C GLU A 393 -34.08 -132.24 -168.99
N GLY A 394 -35.36 -132.00 -168.64
CA GLY A 394 -36.45 -132.94 -168.89
C GLY A 394 -37.84 -132.30 -168.98
N ARG A 395 -38.27 -131.97 -170.21
CA ARG A 395 -39.66 -131.66 -170.60
C ARG A 395 -40.34 -130.40 -170.00
N SER A 396 -39.66 -129.26 -170.13
CA SER A 396 -40.21 -127.90 -170.39
C SER A 396 -41.73 -127.61 -170.21
N GLY A 397 -42.05 -126.62 -169.35
CA GLY A 397 -42.60 -125.35 -169.88
C GLY A 397 -43.71 -124.59 -169.13
N ARG A 398 -43.43 -123.32 -168.76
CA ARG A 398 -44.38 -122.19 -168.50
C ARG A 398 -45.25 -122.26 -167.21
N LEU A 399 -45.69 -121.16 -166.54
CA LEU A 399 -45.53 -119.70 -166.72
C LEU A 399 -45.87 -118.88 -165.42
N ALA A 400 -45.08 -117.82 -165.12
CA ALA A 400 -45.41 -116.50 -164.50
C ALA A 400 -46.07 -116.29 -163.09
N SER A 401 -45.78 -115.11 -162.50
CA SER A 401 -46.42 -114.37 -161.37
C SER A 401 -45.86 -114.65 -159.94
N ASN A 402 -45.72 -113.71 -158.97
CA ASN A 402 -45.81 -112.22 -158.93
C ASN A 402 -45.29 -111.65 -157.56
N ILE A 403 -44.78 -110.39 -157.50
CA ILE A 403 -44.83 -109.42 -156.34
C ILE A 403 -43.99 -109.79 -155.05
N THR A 404 -43.34 -108.94 -154.21
CA THR A 404 -43.05 -107.47 -154.00
C THR A 404 -41.76 -107.32 -153.11
N VAL A 405 -40.78 -106.40 -153.33
CA VAL A 405 -40.57 -104.96 -152.92
C VAL A 405 -39.98 -104.71 -151.50
N TYR A 406 -38.78 -104.05 -151.47
CA TYR A 406 -38.15 -103.00 -150.59
C TYR A 406 -38.55 -102.83 -149.09
N GLU A 407 -37.76 -102.22 -148.17
CA GLU A 407 -36.46 -101.51 -148.21
C GLU A 407 -35.61 -101.74 -146.92
N ASP A 408 -34.53 -100.96 -146.76
CA ASP A 408 -33.37 -101.09 -145.85
C ASP A 408 -33.43 -100.19 -144.57
N ASP A 409 -32.30 -100.06 -143.88
CA ASP A 409 -31.88 -99.06 -142.86
C ASP A 409 -32.19 -99.26 -141.35
N SER A 410 -31.15 -99.76 -140.66
CA SER A 410 -30.37 -99.10 -139.59
C SER A 410 -30.98 -98.52 -138.29
N ASP A 411 -30.36 -98.95 -137.17
CA ASP A 411 -30.11 -98.27 -135.87
C ASP A 411 -31.20 -97.43 -135.16
N ILE A 412 -31.50 -97.80 -133.90
CA ILE A 412 -31.18 -96.98 -132.70
C ILE A 412 -31.47 -97.71 -131.36
N LEU A 413 -30.51 -97.58 -130.43
CA LEU A 413 -30.55 -97.69 -128.96
C LEU A 413 -31.74 -98.37 -128.22
N GLU A 414 -31.42 -99.36 -127.37
CA GLU A 414 -31.99 -99.42 -126.00
C GLU A 414 -30.86 -99.23 -124.97
N ASP A 415 -31.08 -98.39 -123.95
CA ASP A 415 -30.08 -98.03 -122.94
C ASP A 415 -30.18 -98.94 -121.70
N GLY A 416 -29.14 -99.75 -121.48
CA GLY A 416 -29.16 -100.92 -120.60
C GLY A 416 -28.95 -100.62 -119.11
N ASN A 417 -30.03 -100.21 -118.43
CA ASN A 417 -30.31 -100.37 -116.99
C ASN A 417 -29.12 -100.24 -116.00
N SER A 418 -29.00 -99.10 -115.32
CA SER A 418 -27.79 -98.71 -114.60
C SER A 418 -27.54 -99.41 -113.24
N LYS A 419 -26.39 -100.10 -113.17
CA LYS A 419 -25.43 -100.19 -112.04
C LYS A 419 -25.92 -100.68 -110.67
N GLY A 420 -25.38 -101.82 -110.27
CA GLY A 420 -25.04 -102.12 -108.87
C GLY A 420 -23.54 -102.41 -108.73
N GLN A 421 -22.98 -102.06 -107.57
CA GLN A 421 -21.68 -102.51 -107.00
C GLN A 421 -20.39 -102.22 -107.79
N GLU A 422 -19.69 -101.16 -107.35
CA GLU A 422 -18.37 -101.31 -106.71
C GLU A 422 -18.42 -100.59 -105.35
#